data_AF-A0A059BJA1-F1
#
_entry.id   AF-A0A059BJA1-F1
#
_cell.length_a   1.000
_cell.length_b   1.000
_cell.length_c   1.000
_cell.angle_alpha   90.00
_cell.angle_beta   90.00
_cell.angle_gamma   90.00
#
_symmetry.space_group_name_H-M   'P 1'
#
loop_
_entity.id
_entity.type
_entity.pdbx_description
1 polymer ?
#
loop_
_entity_poly.entity_id
_entity_poly.type
_entity_poly.pdbx_seq_one_letter_code
_entity_poly.pdbx_strand_id
1 'polypeptide(L)'
;MREASVLGYRVAPLFSYYSYHGPVFRVMLRLNRGKLLTNRHYEFISYCTKCGHSQSHSWDELSKLSCTCNKEGRSLVVSGPLWTGPLHSTSYLTEMLNMAEQLGWMGNGSGADLQKLLQLMVDESDPKLPFGYIKLDEVSFSYVLHIHTLPAVPKSTPLHLGP
;
A
#
# COMPACT_ATOMS: atom_id res chain seq x y z
N MET A 1 -6.77 -0.65 -17.00
CA MET A 1 -6.94 0.82 -16.76
C MET A 1 -6.52 1.58 -18.01
N ARG A 2 -5.26 1.41 -18.42
CA ARG A 2 -4.69 1.96 -19.66
C ARG A 2 -5.52 1.61 -20.90
N GLU A 3 -5.93 0.36 -21.02
CA GLU A 3 -6.70 -0.18 -22.15
C GLU A 3 -8.05 0.53 -22.28
N ALA A 4 -8.76 0.68 -21.15
CA ALA A 4 -10.04 1.39 -21.12
C ALA A 4 -9.91 2.87 -21.51
N SER A 5 -8.83 3.53 -21.09
CA SER A 5 -8.54 4.92 -21.44
C SER A 5 -8.35 5.11 -22.94
N VAL A 6 -7.62 4.19 -23.60
CA VAL A 6 -7.45 4.20 -25.08
C VAL A 6 -8.81 4.09 -25.79
N LEU A 7 -9.75 3.35 -25.20
CA LEU A 7 -11.11 3.17 -25.72
C LEU A 7 -12.07 4.31 -25.32
N GLY A 8 -11.59 5.37 -24.68
CA GLY A 8 -12.43 6.51 -24.27
C GLY A 8 -13.29 6.25 -23.04
N TYR A 9 -12.89 5.31 -22.19
CA TYR A 9 -13.51 5.02 -20.91
C TYR A 9 -12.61 5.41 -19.74
N ARG A 10 -13.23 5.90 -18.66
CA ARG A 10 -12.63 5.99 -17.34
C ARG A 10 -13.04 4.77 -16.52
N VAL A 11 -12.10 4.28 -15.71
CA VAL A 11 -12.34 3.13 -14.84
C VAL A 11 -12.07 3.55 -13.40
N ALA A 12 -12.90 3.07 -12.48
CA ALA A 12 -12.72 3.23 -11.05
C ALA A 12 -12.90 1.87 -10.36
N PRO A 13 -11.98 1.46 -9.46
CA PRO A 13 -12.21 0.29 -8.63
C PRO A 13 -13.43 0.47 -7.73
N LEU A 14 -14.24 -0.57 -7.62
CA LEU A 14 -15.30 -0.68 -6.61
C LEU A 14 -14.76 -1.44 -5.39
N PHE A 15 -14.00 -2.51 -5.63
CA PHE A 15 -13.14 -3.15 -4.64
C PHE A 15 -12.01 -3.92 -5.33
N SER A 16 -10.92 -4.15 -4.60
CA SER A 16 -9.82 -5.03 -5.02
C SER A 16 -9.27 -5.77 -3.82
N TYR A 17 -9.14 -7.09 -3.89
CA TYR A 17 -8.48 -7.85 -2.82
C TYR A 17 -7.71 -9.07 -3.33
N TYR A 18 -6.78 -9.50 -2.49
CA TYR A 18 -5.95 -10.68 -2.70
C TYR A 18 -6.29 -11.75 -1.67
N SER A 19 -6.54 -12.99 -2.12
CA SER A 19 -6.75 -14.13 -1.22
C SER A 19 -5.50 -15.01 -1.20
N TYR A 20 -4.90 -15.18 -0.02
CA TYR A 20 -3.65 -15.95 0.14
C TYR A 20 -3.83 -17.46 -0.08
N HIS A 21 -5.00 -18.02 0.31
CA HIS A 21 -5.24 -19.47 0.29
C HIS A 21 -5.57 -20.04 -1.10
N GLY A 22 -5.67 -19.18 -2.11
CA GLY A 22 -5.68 -19.56 -3.52
C GLY A 22 -5.34 -18.27 -4.27
N PRO A 23 -4.08 -18.04 -4.67
CA PRO A 23 -3.50 -16.73 -4.98
C PRO A 23 -4.21 -16.05 -6.15
N VAL A 24 -5.38 -15.48 -5.85
CA VAL A 24 -6.33 -14.93 -6.79
C VAL A 24 -6.53 -13.48 -6.40
N PHE A 25 -6.28 -12.62 -7.37
CA PHE A 25 -6.65 -11.22 -7.32
C PHE A 25 -8.08 -11.08 -7.82
N ARG A 26 -8.96 -10.52 -6.99
CA ARG A 26 -10.32 -10.18 -7.39
C ARG A 26 -10.46 -8.68 -7.42
N VAL A 27 -10.91 -8.17 -8.56
CA VAL A 27 -11.11 -6.75 -8.78
C VAL A 27 -12.47 -6.55 -9.43
N MET A 28 -13.28 -5.67 -8.86
CA MET A 28 -14.49 -5.19 -9.50
C MET A 28 -14.29 -3.74 -9.93
N LEU A 29 -14.60 -3.46 -11.19
CA LEU A 29 -14.31 -2.17 -11.82
C LEU A 29 -15.61 -1.56 -12.35
N ARG A 30 -15.82 -0.26 -12.10
CA ARG A 30 -16.86 0.55 -12.75
C ARG A 30 -16.27 1.22 -13.98
N LEU A 31 -16.78 0.87 -15.15
CA LEU A 31 -16.49 1.57 -16.41
C LEU A 31 -17.47 2.73 -16.58
N ASN A 32 -16.97 3.93 -16.87
CA ASN A 32 -17.79 5.06 -17.27
C ASN A 32 -17.24 5.62 -18.58
N ARG A 33 -18.11 6.14 -19.44
CA ARG A 33 -17.68 6.85 -20.64
C ARG A 33 -16.97 8.15 -20.27
N GLY A 34 -15.95 8.51 -21.03
CA GLY A 34 -15.19 9.74 -20.86
C GLY A 34 -13.68 9.50 -20.86
N LYS A 35 -12.94 10.53 -21.21
CA LYS A 35 -11.47 10.50 -21.17
C LYS A 35 -10.99 10.59 -19.72
N LEU A 36 -9.88 9.94 -19.41
CA LEU A 36 -9.19 10.12 -18.15
C LEU A 36 -8.73 11.58 -18.07
N LEU A 37 -9.32 12.39 -17.18
CA LEU A 37 -9.03 13.82 -17.11
C LEU A 37 -7.60 14.09 -16.63
N THR A 38 -7.07 13.23 -15.77
CA THR A 38 -5.70 13.33 -15.24
C THR A 38 -5.20 11.96 -14.80
N ASN A 39 -3.92 11.67 -15.04
CA ASN A 39 -3.28 10.39 -14.69
C ASN A 39 -2.86 10.28 -13.21
N ARG A 40 -3.55 11.00 -12.30
CA ARG A 40 -3.17 11.22 -10.88
C ARG A 40 -3.04 9.96 -10.03
N HIS A 41 -3.55 8.84 -10.51
CA HIS A 41 -3.55 7.57 -9.79
C HIS A 41 -2.84 6.49 -10.59
N TYR A 42 -2.08 6.85 -11.62
CA TYR A 42 -1.32 5.91 -12.43
C TYR A 42 0.15 6.33 -12.44
N GLU A 43 0.85 5.87 -11.42
CA GLU A 43 2.16 6.36 -11.00
C GLU A 43 3.13 5.19 -10.84
N PHE A 44 4.41 5.50 -10.70
CA PHE A 44 5.43 4.52 -10.36
C PHE A 44 5.59 4.44 -8.86
N ILE A 45 5.89 3.27 -8.33
CA ILE A 45 6.21 3.06 -6.92
C ILE A 45 7.68 2.70 -6.82
N SER A 46 8.44 3.45 -6.04
CA SER A 46 9.79 3.08 -5.64
C SER A 46 9.76 2.40 -4.28
N TYR A 47 10.52 1.31 -4.11
CA TYR A 47 10.70 0.59 -2.85
C TYR A 47 12.19 0.42 -2.56
N CYS A 48 12.64 0.81 -1.36
CA CYS A 48 14.00 0.58 -0.93
C CYS A 48 14.14 -0.76 -0.19
N THR A 49 14.90 -1.69 -0.75
CA THR A 49 15.13 -3.03 -0.16
C THR A 49 15.97 -3.00 1.13
N LYS A 50 16.54 -1.84 1.48
CA LYS A 50 17.39 -1.67 2.67
C LYS A 50 16.61 -1.12 3.88
N CYS A 51 15.77 -0.11 3.67
CA CYS A 51 15.02 0.54 4.77
C CYS A 51 13.50 0.35 4.68
N GLY A 52 12.99 -0.31 3.63
CA GLY A 52 11.56 -0.54 3.41
C GLY A 52 10.76 0.70 2.97
N HIS A 53 11.40 1.87 2.84
CA HIS A 53 10.70 3.09 2.44
C HIS A 53 10.11 2.96 1.03
N SER A 54 8.84 3.33 0.90
CA SER A 54 8.10 3.34 -0.37
C SER A 54 7.57 4.73 -0.68
N GLN A 55 7.59 5.10 -1.96
CA GLN A 55 7.10 6.39 -2.43
C GLN A 55 6.54 6.26 -3.85
N SER A 56 5.50 7.03 -4.18
CA SER A 56 4.97 7.13 -5.54
C SER A 56 5.58 8.31 -6.29
N HIS A 57 5.70 8.16 -7.60
CA HIS A 57 6.37 9.10 -8.48
C HIS A 57 5.61 9.22 -9.80
N SER A 58 5.48 10.46 -10.26
CA SER A 58 5.06 10.76 -11.62
C SER A 58 6.16 10.43 -12.62
N TRP A 59 5.83 10.48 -13.91
CA TRP A 59 6.78 10.23 -15.00
C TRP A 59 8.00 11.14 -14.95
N ASP A 60 7.80 12.42 -14.63
CA ASP A 60 8.86 13.45 -14.65
C ASP A 60 9.83 13.34 -13.45
N GLU A 61 9.48 12.54 -12.44
CA GLU A 61 10.25 12.34 -11.21
C GLU A 61 11.16 11.11 -11.28
N LEU A 62 10.96 10.22 -12.25
CA LEU A 62 11.72 8.95 -12.38
C LEU A 62 13.24 9.12 -12.49
N SER A 63 13.70 10.22 -13.09
CA SER A 63 15.15 10.50 -13.23
C SER A 63 15.80 11.00 -11.95
N LYS A 64 15.01 11.37 -10.93
CA LYS A 64 15.46 11.99 -9.68
C LYS A 64 15.33 11.06 -8.47
N LEU A 65 15.00 9.80 -8.71
CA LEU A 65 14.77 8.82 -7.66
C LEU A 65 16.03 8.61 -6.81
N SER A 66 15.86 8.72 -5.50
CA SER A 66 16.91 8.43 -4.54
C SER A 66 16.28 8.03 -3.21
N CYS A 67 17.04 7.30 -2.38
CA CYS A 67 16.66 7.00 -1.01
C CYS A 67 17.69 7.60 -0.05
N THR A 68 17.23 8.24 1.03
CA THR A 68 18.10 8.87 2.03
C THR A 68 19.00 7.87 2.76
N CYS A 69 18.60 6.60 2.87
CA CYS A 69 19.38 5.55 3.54
C CYS A 69 20.51 4.97 2.67
N ASN A 70 20.54 5.28 1.37
CA ASN A 70 21.55 4.80 0.45
C ASN A 70 21.76 5.77 -0.72
N LYS A 71 22.82 6.58 -0.61
CA LYS A 71 23.22 7.53 -1.67
C LYS A 71 23.75 6.85 -2.94
N GLU A 72 24.09 5.56 -2.90
CA GLU A 72 24.62 4.83 -4.06
C GLU A 72 23.54 4.26 -4.99
N GLY A 73 22.24 4.44 -4.68
CA GLY A 73 21.12 4.12 -5.58
C GLY A 73 20.84 2.62 -5.83
N ARG A 74 21.78 1.72 -5.49
CA ARG A 74 21.69 0.26 -5.77
C ARG A 74 20.59 -0.50 -5.03
N SER A 75 19.90 0.13 -4.09
CA SER A 75 18.87 -0.52 -3.24
C SER A 75 17.45 -0.12 -3.58
N LEU A 76 17.22 0.66 -4.65
CA LEU A 76 15.89 1.12 -5.03
C LEU A 76 15.35 0.28 -6.18
N VAL A 77 14.18 -0.31 -5.97
CA VAL A 77 13.39 -1.02 -6.99
C VAL A 77 12.25 -0.11 -7.42
N VAL A 78 12.00 -0.01 -8.72
CA VAL A 78 10.91 0.82 -9.27
C VAL A 78 9.93 -0.07 -10.02
N SER A 79 8.65 0.06 -9.70
CA SER A 79 7.55 -0.71 -10.28
C SER A 79 6.51 0.23 -10.89
N GLY A 80 6.10 -0.06 -12.13
CA GLY A 80 4.91 0.57 -12.72
C GLY A 80 5.02 0.96 -14.19
N PRO A 81 4.10 1.82 -14.66
CA PRO A 81 3.08 2.52 -13.88
C PRO A 81 1.96 1.60 -13.34
N LEU A 82 1.52 1.83 -12.10
CA LEU A 82 0.51 1.07 -11.35
C LEU A 82 -0.60 2.00 -10.86
N TRP A 83 -1.73 1.41 -10.47
CA TRP A 83 -2.78 2.15 -9.80
C TRP A 83 -2.38 2.50 -8.36
N THR A 84 -2.28 3.79 -8.03
CA THR A 84 -1.96 4.32 -6.69
C THR A 84 -3.14 5.03 -6.03
N GLY A 85 -4.31 5.01 -6.67
CA GLY A 85 -5.55 5.56 -6.11
C GLY A 85 -6.29 4.59 -5.18
N PRO A 86 -7.49 4.96 -4.72
CA PRO A 86 -8.31 4.11 -3.86
C PRO A 86 -8.58 2.74 -4.49
N LEU A 87 -8.46 1.67 -3.71
CA LEU A 87 -8.78 0.31 -4.13
C LEU A 87 -10.25 -0.06 -3.92
N HIS A 88 -10.92 0.68 -3.07
CA HIS A 88 -12.24 0.38 -2.54
C HIS A 88 -13.15 1.61 -2.63
N SER A 89 -14.42 1.38 -2.91
CA SER A 89 -15.49 2.37 -2.81
C SER A 89 -16.29 2.08 -1.56
N THR A 90 -16.13 2.90 -0.51
CA THR A 90 -16.83 2.72 0.77
C THR A 90 -18.34 2.59 0.58
N SER A 91 -18.94 3.50 -0.20
CA SER A 91 -20.39 3.47 -0.46
C SER A 91 -20.83 2.16 -1.10
N TYR A 92 -20.07 1.65 -2.07
CA TYR A 92 -20.39 0.39 -2.74
C TYR A 92 -20.23 -0.81 -1.82
N LEU A 93 -19.18 -0.83 -0.98
CA LEU A 93 -18.97 -1.88 0.01
C LEU A 93 -20.04 -1.87 1.10
N THR A 94 -20.50 -0.70 1.54
CA THR A 94 -21.63 -0.58 2.47
C THR A 94 -22.93 -1.10 1.86
N GLU A 95 -23.19 -0.81 0.58
CA GLU A 95 -24.32 -1.41 -0.14
C GLU A 95 -24.21 -2.95 -0.22
N MET A 96 -23.01 -3.48 -0.50
CA MET A 96 -22.75 -4.92 -0.51
C MET A 96 -23.00 -5.57 0.85
N LEU A 97 -22.57 -4.93 1.94
CA LEU A 97 -22.84 -5.40 3.31
C LEU A 97 -24.35 -5.50 3.58
N ASN A 98 -25.09 -4.44 3.26
CA ASN A 98 -26.54 -4.40 3.46
C ASN A 98 -27.26 -5.47 2.60
N MET A 99 -26.83 -5.67 1.36
CA MET A 99 -27.38 -6.72 0.49
C MET A 99 -27.07 -8.12 1.03
N ALA A 100 -25.85 -8.37 1.51
CA ALA A 100 -25.49 -9.66 2.09
C ALA A 100 -26.34 -10.00 3.32
N GLU A 101 -26.64 -9.01 4.16
CA GLU A 101 -27.55 -9.18 5.29
C GLU A 101 -28.97 -9.52 4.85
N GLN A 102 -29.53 -8.76 3.90
CA GLN A 102 -30.87 -9.01 3.36
C GLN A 102 -31.01 -10.39 2.70
N LEU A 103 -29.95 -10.87 2.06
CA LEU A 103 -29.90 -12.19 1.42
C LEU A 103 -29.62 -13.33 2.41
N GLY A 104 -29.39 -13.02 3.70
CA GLY A 104 -29.07 -14.02 4.73
C GLY A 104 -27.72 -14.69 4.52
N TRP A 105 -26.78 -14.03 3.83
CA TRP A 105 -25.41 -14.52 3.63
C TRP A 105 -24.50 -14.24 4.82
N MET A 106 -24.97 -13.41 5.75
CA MET A 106 -24.29 -13.06 7.00
C MET A 106 -24.67 -14.07 8.08
N GLY A 107 -23.73 -14.42 8.96
CA GLY A 107 -23.99 -15.41 10.01
C GLY A 107 -22.77 -16.25 10.35
N ASN A 108 -22.98 -17.53 10.69
CA ASN A 108 -21.92 -18.43 11.11
C ASN A 108 -21.09 -18.99 9.93
N GLY A 109 -19.88 -19.49 10.24
CA GLY A 109 -18.97 -20.05 9.23
C GLY A 109 -18.53 -19.03 8.19
N SER A 110 -18.71 -19.36 6.90
CA SER A 110 -18.31 -18.51 5.78
C SER A 110 -19.01 -17.15 5.73
N GLY A 111 -20.20 -17.02 6.35
CA GLY A 111 -20.90 -15.74 6.46
C GLY A 111 -20.17 -14.74 7.37
N ALA A 112 -19.57 -15.22 8.47
CA ALA A 112 -18.77 -14.38 9.37
C ALA A 112 -17.48 -13.93 8.69
N ASP A 113 -16.87 -14.80 7.89
CA ASP A 113 -15.68 -14.49 7.11
C ASP A 113 -15.97 -13.41 6.04
N LEU A 114 -17.12 -13.50 5.37
CA LEU A 114 -17.56 -12.48 4.41
C LEU A 114 -17.78 -11.13 5.08
N GLN A 115 -18.49 -11.11 6.22
CA GLN A 115 -18.72 -9.89 6.99
C GLN A 115 -17.40 -9.23 7.39
N LYS A 116 -16.48 -10.02 7.95
CA LYS A 116 -15.16 -9.54 8.38
C LYS A 116 -14.36 -8.99 7.21
N LEU A 117 -14.37 -9.66 6.06
CA LEU A 117 -13.68 -9.22 4.86
C LEU A 117 -14.22 -7.88 4.34
N LEU A 118 -15.54 -7.75 4.23
CA LEU A 118 -16.15 -6.51 3.74
C LEU A 118 -15.92 -5.34 4.70
N GLN A 119 -15.98 -5.59 6.02
CA GLN A 119 -15.66 -4.56 7.01
C GLN A 119 -14.20 -4.11 6.92
N LEU A 120 -13.26 -5.06 6.76
CA LEU A 120 -11.86 -4.74 6.56
C LEU A 120 -11.65 -3.85 5.32
N MET A 121 -12.30 -4.17 4.19
CA MET A 121 -12.20 -3.35 2.98
C MET A 121 -12.78 -1.95 3.19
N VAL A 122 -13.85 -1.81 3.98
CA VAL A 122 -14.42 -0.51 4.36
C VAL A 122 -13.41 0.29 5.17
N ASP A 123 -12.77 -0.33 6.16
CA ASP A 123 -11.75 0.32 7.00
C ASP A 123 -10.52 0.73 6.17
N GLU A 124 -10.10 -0.11 5.22
CA GLU A 124 -9.03 0.17 4.25
C GLU A 124 -9.38 1.27 3.22
N SER A 125 -10.65 1.67 3.14
CA SER A 125 -11.09 2.73 2.22
C SER A 125 -10.81 4.15 2.73
N ASP A 126 -10.26 4.32 3.94
CA ASP A 126 -9.96 5.63 4.52
C ASP A 126 -9.00 6.42 3.61
N PRO A 127 -9.39 7.60 3.07
CA PRO A 127 -8.56 8.40 2.17
C PRO A 127 -7.30 8.97 2.83
N LYS A 128 -7.18 8.90 4.17
CA LYS A 128 -5.96 9.27 4.90
C LYS A 128 -4.88 8.19 4.82
N LEU A 129 -5.24 6.96 4.47
CA LEU A 129 -4.27 5.90 4.31
C LEU A 129 -3.49 6.10 3.00
N PRO A 130 -2.16 5.98 3.04
CA PRO A 130 -1.35 6.02 1.83
C PRO A 130 -1.58 4.76 0.99
N PHE A 131 -1.10 4.78 -0.26
CA PHE A 131 -1.03 3.55 -1.04
C PHE A 131 -0.06 2.56 -0.39
N GLY A 132 -0.36 1.27 -0.53
CA GLY A 132 0.47 0.19 0.00
C GLY A 132 0.46 0.11 1.53
N TYR A 133 1.31 -0.75 2.08
CA TYR A 133 1.47 -0.94 3.52
C TYR A 133 2.87 -1.47 3.81
N ILE A 134 3.32 -1.30 5.05
CA ILE A 134 4.54 -1.92 5.55
C ILE A 134 4.11 -3.01 6.52
N LYS A 135 4.63 -4.22 6.34
CA LYS A 135 4.35 -5.30 7.27
C LYS A 135 5.10 -5.08 8.57
N LEU A 136 4.44 -5.34 9.71
CA LEU A 136 5.06 -5.11 11.02
C LEU A 136 6.32 -5.95 11.26
N ASP A 137 6.41 -7.15 10.69
CA ASP A 137 7.61 -8.00 10.77
C ASP A 137 8.81 -7.40 10.05
N GLU A 138 8.60 -6.74 8.90
CA GLU A 138 9.65 -6.00 8.18
C GLU A 138 10.14 -4.78 8.97
N VAL A 139 9.22 -4.07 9.63
CA VAL A 139 9.56 -2.93 10.51
C VAL A 139 10.38 -3.40 11.71
N SER A 140 9.96 -4.48 12.35
CA SER A 140 10.63 -5.02 13.55
C SER A 140 12.07 -5.42 13.26
N PHE A 141 12.33 -6.05 12.11
CA PHE A 141 13.68 -6.39 11.67
C PHE A 141 14.54 -5.15 11.40
N SER A 142 13.95 -4.10 10.82
CA SER A 142 14.64 -2.84 10.53
C SER A 142 15.05 -2.08 11.80
N TYR A 143 14.19 -2.08 12.83
CA TYR A 143 14.53 -1.50 14.13
C TYR A 143 15.64 -2.28 14.84
N VAL A 144 15.57 -3.62 14.86
CA VAL A 144 16.61 -4.47 15.46
C VAL A 144 17.97 -4.23 14.82
N LEU A 145 18.03 -4.09 13.49
CA LEU A 145 19.27 -3.72 12.79
C LEU A 145 19.77 -2.31 13.16
N HIS A 146 18.88 -1.35 13.42
CA HIS A 146 19.26 -0.01 13.89
C HIS A 146 19.87 -0.02 15.30
N ILE A 147 19.36 -0.83 16.22
CA ILE A 147 19.91 -0.93 17.59
C ILE A 147 21.29 -1.60 17.59
N HIS A 148 21.52 -2.56 16.69
CA HIS A 148 22.82 -3.24 16.54
C HIS A 148 23.86 -2.45 15.72
N THR A 149 23.48 -1.32 15.11
CA THR A 149 24.40 -0.44 14.36
C THR A 149 24.71 0.88 15.06
N LEU A 150 24.16 1.12 16.27
CA LEU A 150 24.63 2.21 17.12
C LEU A 150 26.06 1.89 17.60
N PRO A 151 27.05 2.77 17.38
CA PRO A 151 28.36 2.59 18.00
C PRO A 151 28.16 2.58 19.51
N ALA A 152 28.74 1.58 20.17
CA ALA A 152 28.71 1.47 21.63
C ALA A 152 29.08 2.82 22.25
N VAL A 153 28.22 3.32 23.13
CA VAL A 153 28.48 4.53 23.92
C VAL A 153 29.83 4.33 24.62
N PRO A 154 30.84 5.20 24.38
CA PRO A 154 32.13 5.03 25.03
C PRO A 154 31.93 5.17 26.54
N LYS A 155 32.32 4.13 27.29
CA LYS A 155 32.35 4.17 28.76
C LYS A 155 33.22 5.35 29.17
N SER A 156 32.63 6.30 29.88
CA SER A 156 33.31 7.46 30.47
C SER A 156 34.51 6.99 31.30
N THR A 157 35.70 7.45 30.91
CA THR A 157 36.96 7.23 31.64
C THR A 157 36.88 7.93 33.00
N PRO A 158 37.27 7.28 34.11
CA PRO A 158 37.28 7.95 35.41
C PRO A 158 38.37 9.03 35.42
N LEU A 159 37.98 10.24 35.80
CA LEU A 159 38.87 11.37 36.08
C LEU A 159 39.80 10.99 37.23
N HIS A 160 41.09 10.82 36.92
CA HIS A 160 42.16 10.85 37.92
C HIS A 160 42.31 12.29 38.44
N LEU A 161 41.93 12.52 39.69
CA LEU A 161 42.42 13.66 40.47
C LEU A 161 43.60 13.17 41.30
N GLY A 162 44.81 13.39 40.79
CA GLY A 162 46.03 13.48 41.60
C GLY A 162 46.04 14.79 42.39
N PRO A 163 46.90 14.89 43.40
CA PRO A 163 48.27 15.35 43.14
C PRO A 163 49.33 14.25 43.23
#